data_AF-A0A3M6QFZ6-F1
#
_entry.id   AF-A0A3M6QFZ6-F1
#
_cell.length_a   1.000
_cell.length_b   1.000
_cell.length_c   1.000
_cell.angle_alpha   90.00
_cell.angle_beta   90.00
_cell.angle_gamma   90.00
#
_symmetry.space_group_name_H-M   'P 1'
#
loop_
_entity.id
_entity.type
_entity.pdbx_description
1 polymer ?
#
loop_
_entity_poly.entity_id
_entity_poly.type
_entity_poly.pdbx_seq_one_letter_code
_entity_poly.pdbx_strand_id
1 'polypeptide(L)'
;MLKLTFLGTSAGVPTRTRNVSALAVHVPMTGPGWYLVDCGEGTQQQLQRAHLSLHHLAAVCITHVHGDHCYGLPGLLASAGLGQRQRPLHLIAPPPVWQWLQATQQCTDLHLPYALTFTDIVTLREQPLHLAASGPTSLRLSAHPQRHRSPSHAFRFELQQRQAKLDAAALHAIGLPPGPAWRALQSGQSVMHQGRPLHSHDFVHTHTRHLAAVLGGDNAQPDVLRSACQGAQLLVHEATYSQAALQKAGPNPMHSSAHAAASFAQSANLPNLILTHFSPRHHSQAEQRLLMQEVRAAYGGNAFLAQDFDQFTLDFDGGLHRHTLPAQPGTQPTSACAQPR
;
A
#
# COMPACT_ATOMS: atom_id res chain seq x y z
N MET A 1 3.21 11.58 -3.02
CA MET A 1 2.99 10.32 -3.76
C MET A 1 3.03 9.16 -2.78
N LEU A 2 2.49 8.00 -3.14
CA LEU A 2 2.50 6.75 -2.40
C LEU A 2 2.93 5.66 -3.38
N LYS A 3 3.97 4.88 -3.03
CA LYS A 3 4.49 3.81 -3.90
C LYS A 3 4.12 2.45 -3.34
N LEU A 4 3.59 1.59 -4.20
CA LEU A 4 3.21 0.21 -3.90
C LEU A 4 4.18 -0.74 -4.60
N THR A 5 4.61 -1.80 -3.94
CA THR A 5 5.36 -2.91 -4.55
C THR A 5 4.71 -4.22 -4.12
N PHE A 6 4.11 -4.93 -5.08
CA PHE A 6 3.49 -6.22 -4.82
C PHE A 6 4.59 -7.27 -4.64
N LEU A 7 4.66 -7.90 -3.47
CA LEU A 7 5.64 -8.95 -3.18
C LEU A 7 5.04 -10.34 -3.36
N GLY A 8 3.72 -10.45 -3.31
CA GLY A 8 2.99 -11.66 -3.66
C GLY A 8 1.53 -11.36 -3.96
N THR A 9 0.98 -12.12 -4.88
CA THR A 9 -0.33 -11.86 -5.50
C THR A 9 -1.18 -13.12 -5.68
N SER A 10 -0.75 -14.25 -5.14
CA SER A 10 -1.45 -15.54 -5.15
C SER A 10 -2.33 -15.72 -3.92
N ALA A 11 -3.49 -16.34 -4.09
CA ALA A 11 -4.39 -16.69 -3.00
C ALA A 11 -4.11 -18.07 -2.42
N GLY A 12 -4.10 -18.21 -1.10
CA GLY A 12 -4.04 -19.46 -0.36
C GLY A 12 -2.69 -20.19 -0.38
N VAL A 13 -2.05 -20.33 -1.54
CA VAL A 13 -0.78 -21.04 -1.71
C VAL A 13 0.14 -20.36 -2.73
N PRO A 14 1.47 -20.47 -2.57
CA PRO A 14 2.42 -19.96 -3.53
C PRO A 14 2.44 -20.84 -4.79
N THR A 15 2.84 -20.25 -5.90
CA THR A 15 2.97 -20.91 -7.21
C THR A 15 4.33 -20.62 -7.81
N ARG A 16 4.66 -21.24 -8.95
CA ARG A 16 5.92 -20.99 -9.65
C ARG A 16 6.12 -19.52 -10.05
N THR A 17 5.03 -18.77 -10.22
CA THR A 17 5.06 -17.40 -10.77
C THR A 17 4.56 -16.33 -9.80
N ARG A 18 3.88 -16.72 -8.72
CA ARG A 18 3.28 -15.79 -7.76
C ARG A 18 3.43 -16.31 -6.34
N ASN A 19 3.97 -15.51 -5.44
CA ASN A 19 3.98 -15.78 -4.02
C ASN A 19 2.63 -15.42 -3.36
N VAL A 20 2.40 -15.88 -2.14
CA VAL A 20 1.25 -15.48 -1.32
C VAL A 20 1.32 -14.03 -0.85
N SER A 21 0.18 -13.50 -0.38
CA SER A 21 -0.06 -12.10 -0.06
C SER A 21 1.05 -11.39 0.71
N ALA A 22 1.61 -10.37 0.08
CA ALA A 22 2.43 -9.34 0.72
C ALA A 22 2.51 -8.11 -0.18
N LEU A 23 2.30 -6.93 0.39
CA LEU A 23 2.31 -5.64 -0.31
C LEU A 23 3.15 -4.63 0.47
N ALA A 24 4.25 -4.18 -0.13
CA ALA A 24 5.03 -3.09 0.43
C ALA A 24 4.45 -1.73 0.02
N VAL A 25 4.24 -0.85 0.98
CA VAL A 25 3.74 0.51 0.83
C VAL A 25 4.83 1.46 1.27
N HIS A 26 5.52 2.05 0.30
CA HIS A 26 6.47 3.11 0.55
C HIS A 26 5.74 4.44 0.56
N VAL A 27 5.72 5.06 1.73
CA VAL A 27 5.23 6.41 1.92
C VAL A 27 6.47 7.30 1.92
N PRO A 28 6.76 8.05 0.84
CA PRO A 28 7.90 8.94 0.78
C PRO A 28 7.68 10.10 1.75
N MET A 29 8.12 9.85 2.98
CA MET A 29 7.92 10.65 4.17
C MET A 29 9.14 10.40 5.06
N THR A 30 10.17 11.23 4.84
CA THR A 30 11.28 11.60 5.76
C THR A 30 12.05 10.50 6.45
N GLY A 31 12.19 9.45 5.68
CA GLY A 31 13.12 8.39 5.86
C GLY A 31 12.85 7.39 4.74
N PRO A 32 13.68 6.35 4.65
CA PRO A 32 13.43 5.20 3.79
C PRO A 32 12.25 4.33 4.27
N GLY A 33 11.38 4.88 5.13
CA GLY A 33 10.32 4.19 5.85
C GLY A 33 9.28 3.58 4.92
N TRP A 34 9.00 2.29 5.08
CA TRP A 34 7.95 1.60 4.33
C TRP A 34 7.13 0.71 5.26
N TYR A 35 5.92 0.38 4.82
CA TYR A 35 4.96 -0.44 5.56
C TYR A 35 4.72 -1.73 4.78
N LEU A 36 4.49 -2.82 5.49
CA LEU A 36 4.13 -4.09 4.89
C LEU A 36 2.67 -4.40 5.22
N VAL A 37 1.83 -4.60 4.20
CA VAL A 37 0.47 -5.11 4.35
C VAL A 37 0.48 -6.59 3.98
N ASP A 38 0.13 -7.43 4.95
CA ASP A 38 0.30 -8.88 4.97
C ASP A 38 1.74 -9.37 4.78
N CYS A 39 2.02 -10.54 5.35
CA CYS A 39 3.32 -11.16 5.39
C CYS A 39 3.17 -12.68 5.26
N GLY A 40 2.65 -13.14 4.12
CA GLY A 40 2.59 -14.55 3.80
C GLY A 40 3.97 -15.23 3.76
N GLU A 41 3.98 -16.56 3.79
CA GLU A 41 5.22 -17.33 3.63
C GLU A 41 6.00 -16.89 2.38
N GLY A 42 7.33 -16.87 2.44
CA GLY A 42 8.16 -16.44 1.31
C GLY A 42 8.40 -14.93 1.22
N THR A 43 7.73 -14.10 2.02
CA THR A 43 7.83 -12.63 1.92
C THR A 43 9.27 -12.12 2.11
N GLN A 44 10.04 -12.69 3.04
CA GLN A 44 11.44 -12.30 3.24
C GLN A 44 12.31 -12.55 2.00
N GLN A 45 12.08 -13.65 1.26
CA GLN A 45 12.78 -13.96 0.01
C GLN A 45 12.38 -13.00 -1.10
N GLN A 46 11.09 -12.66 -1.19
CA GLN A 46 10.59 -11.68 -2.15
C GLN A 46 11.19 -10.29 -1.89
N LEU A 47 11.40 -9.89 -0.63
CA LEU A 47 12.06 -8.62 -0.29
C LEU A 47 13.51 -8.52 -0.79
N GLN A 48 14.26 -9.63 -0.82
CA GLN A 48 15.62 -9.66 -1.37
C GLN A 48 15.64 -9.29 -2.86
N ARG A 49 14.60 -9.67 -3.60
CA ARG A 49 14.42 -9.36 -5.03
C ARG A 49 13.90 -7.96 -5.27
N ALA A 50 13.12 -7.41 -4.32
CA ALA A 50 12.53 -6.07 -4.40
C ALA A 50 13.46 -4.94 -3.92
N HIS A 51 14.65 -5.29 -3.38
CA HIS A 51 15.64 -4.35 -2.82
C HIS A 51 15.06 -3.43 -1.72
N LEU A 52 14.13 -3.96 -0.91
CA LEU A 52 13.55 -3.26 0.24
C LEU A 52 14.27 -3.67 1.52
N SER A 53 14.86 -2.70 2.21
CA SER A 53 15.59 -2.95 3.45
C SER A 53 14.68 -3.10 4.66
N LEU A 54 14.81 -4.21 5.39
CA LEU A 54 14.12 -4.45 6.65
C LEU A 54 14.51 -3.45 7.76
N HIS A 55 15.64 -2.74 7.65
CA HIS A 55 16.00 -1.68 8.61
C HIS A 55 15.00 -0.52 8.61
N HIS A 56 14.34 -0.32 7.47
CA HIS A 56 13.45 0.82 7.26
C HIS A 56 11.97 0.43 7.30
N LEU A 57 11.66 -0.83 7.56
CA LEU A 57 10.29 -1.28 7.79
C LEU A 57 9.73 -0.58 9.03
N ALA A 58 8.67 0.20 8.87
CA ALA A 58 8.07 1.01 9.93
C ALA A 58 6.96 0.24 10.66
N ALA A 59 6.13 -0.49 9.92
CA ALA A 59 5.11 -1.37 10.49
C ALA A 59 4.82 -2.56 9.58
N VAL A 60 4.40 -3.66 10.19
CA VAL A 60 3.70 -4.77 9.53
C VAL A 60 2.22 -4.71 9.91
N CYS A 61 1.34 -4.74 8.92
CA CYS A 61 -0.11 -4.63 9.06
C CYS A 61 -0.72 -5.93 8.52
N ILE A 62 -1.25 -6.78 9.40
CA ILE A 62 -1.85 -8.06 9.03
C ILE A 62 -3.37 -7.92 8.94
N THR A 63 -3.94 -8.25 7.80
CA THR A 63 -5.38 -8.08 7.53
C THR A 63 -6.23 -9.07 8.33
N HIS A 64 -5.79 -10.34 8.37
CA HIS A 64 -6.47 -11.44 9.07
C HIS A 64 -5.54 -12.62 9.37
N VAL A 65 -6.09 -13.68 9.99
CA VAL A 65 -5.32 -14.76 10.62
C VAL A 65 -4.88 -15.90 9.68
N HIS A 66 -5.28 -15.91 8.40
CA HIS A 66 -4.91 -17.01 7.52
C HIS A 66 -3.41 -17.02 7.20
N GLY A 67 -2.89 -18.22 6.97
CA GLY A 67 -1.44 -18.44 6.89
C GLY A 67 -0.75 -17.77 5.72
N ASP A 68 -1.42 -17.71 4.57
CA ASP A 68 -0.96 -17.01 3.37
C ASP A 68 -0.88 -15.48 3.54
N HIS A 69 -1.32 -14.95 4.69
CA HIS A 69 -1.18 -13.54 5.05
C HIS A 69 -0.26 -13.31 6.25
N CYS A 70 0.16 -14.33 7.01
CA CYS A 70 0.94 -14.11 8.24
C CYS A 70 2.09 -15.10 8.50
N TYR A 71 2.17 -16.25 7.82
CA TYR A 71 3.19 -17.28 8.11
C TYR A 71 4.63 -16.85 7.84
N GLY A 72 4.85 -15.83 7.03
CA GLY A 72 6.17 -15.25 6.81
C GLY A 72 6.67 -14.39 7.97
N LEU A 73 5.79 -13.99 8.90
CA LEU A 73 6.09 -13.00 9.94
C LEU A 73 7.27 -13.40 10.85
N PRO A 74 7.32 -14.61 11.47
CA PRO A 74 8.42 -14.96 12.38
C PRO A 74 9.78 -14.92 11.68
N GLY A 75 9.87 -15.49 10.48
CA GLY A 75 11.11 -15.52 9.70
C GLY A 75 11.55 -14.12 9.23
N LEU A 76 10.60 -13.25 8.87
CA LEU A 76 10.89 -11.86 8.52
C LEU A 76 11.45 -11.08 9.71
N LEU A 77 10.87 -11.26 10.90
CA LEU A 77 11.33 -10.60 12.12
C LEU A 77 12.72 -11.11 12.56
N ALA A 78 12.92 -12.42 12.54
CA ALA A 78 14.23 -13.02 12.82
C ALA A 78 15.31 -12.49 11.86
N SER A 79 15.00 -12.41 10.56
CA SER A 79 15.90 -11.86 9.55
C SER A 79 16.24 -10.40 9.78
N ALA A 80 15.27 -9.57 10.20
CA ALA A 80 15.53 -8.18 10.56
C ALA A 80 16.45 -8.09 11.79
N GLY A 81 16.27 -8.97 12.78
CA GLY A 81 17.12 -9.04 13.97
C GLY A 81 18.56 -9.45 13.66
N LEU A 82 18.75 -10.50 12.85
CA LEU A 82 20.05 -10.93 12.36
C LEU A 82 20.73 -9.84 11.51
N GLY A 83 19.94 -9.07 10.77
CA GLY A 83 20.36 -7.86 10.08
C GLY A 83 20.75 -6.70 11.00
N GLN A 84 20.85 -6.89 12.32
CA GLN A 84 21.23 -5.84 13.28
C GLN A 84 20.25 -4.65 13.31
N ARG A 85 18.97 -4.89 13.03
CA ARG A 85 17.93 -3.87 13.25
C ARG A 85 17.87 -3.53 14.75
N GLN A 86 17.90 -2.23 15.06
CA GLN A 86 17.71 -1.69 16.42
C GLN A 86 16.40 -0.88 16.55
N ARG A 87 15.86 -0.38 15.44
CA ARG A 87 14.68 0.50 15.44
C ARG A 87 13.43 -0.28 15.86
N PRO A 88 12.58 0.26 16.76
CA PRO A 88 11.29 -0.33 17.07
C PRO A 88 10.44 -0.59 15.81
N LEU A 89 9.64 -1.64 15.82
CA LEU A 89 8.75 -2.01 14.72
C LEU A 89 7.32 -2.13 15.24
N HIS A 90 6.38 -1.47 14.56
CA HIS A 90 4.96 -1.65 14.85
C HIS A 90 4.45 -2.95 14.22
N LEU A 91 3.69 -3.73 14.99
CA LEU A 91 2.94 -4.88 14.50
C LEU A 91 1.46 -4.60 14.74
N ILE A 92 0.73 -4.30 13.67
CA ILE A 92 -0.71 -4.09 13.68
C ILE A 92 -1.34 -5.38 13.18
N ALA A 93 -2.01 -6.14 14.04
CA ALA A 93 -2.54 -7.44 13.67
C ALA A 93 -3.74 -7.86 14.55
N PRO A 94 -4.53 -8.85 14.12
CA PRO A 94 -5.49 -9.51 15.00
C PRO A 94 -4.79 -10.13 16.23
N PRO A 95 -5.41 -10.10 17.43
CA PRO A 95 -4.82 -10.67 18.64
C PRO A 95 -4.33 -12.13 18.52
N PRO A 96 -5.00 -13.04 17.77
CA PRO A 96 -4.49 -14.39 17.58
C PRO A 96 -3.12 -14.46 16.87
N VAL A 97 -2.81 -13.51 15.98
CA VAL A 97 -1.50 -13.46 15.30
C VAL A 97 -0.40 -13.10 16.29
N TRP A 98 -0.69 -12.19 17.24
CA TRP A 98 0.25 -11.85 18.31
C TRP A 98 0.52 -13.04 19.24
N GLN A 99 -0.53 -13.74 19.66
CA GLN A 99 -0.39 -14.95 20.49
C GLN A 99 0.41 -16.04 19.78
N TRP A 100 0.15 -16.26 18.49
CA TRP A 100 0.89 -17.21 17.67
C TRP A 100 2.37 -16.82 17.53
N LEU A 101 2.68 -15.54 17.31
CA LEU A 101 4.06 -15.05 17.26
C LEU A 101 4.76 -15.28 18.61
N GLN A 102 4.13 -14.95 19.73
CA GLN A 102 4.70 -15.18 21.06
C GLN A 102 4.98 -16.66 21.34
N ALA A 103 4.04 -17.55 20.97
CA ALA A 103 4.23 -18.98 21.08
C ALA A 103 5.41 -19.45 20.20
N THR A 104 5.50 -18.94 18.96
CA THR A 104 6.63 -19.23 18.06
C THR A 104 7.94 -18.76 18.68
N GLN A 105 7.97 -17.58 19.30
CA GLN A 105 9.17 -17.08 19.98
C GLN A 105 9.63 -17.99 21.11
N GLN A 106 8.69 -18.46 21.94
CA GLN A 106 8.98 -19.39 23.03
C GLN A 106 9.45 -20.76 22.52
N CYS A 107 8.80 -21.31 21.51
CA CYS A 107 9.10 -22.64 20.97
C CYS A 107 10.41 -22.69 20.16
N THR A 108 10.89 -21.57 19.65
CA THR A 108 12.07 -21.50 18.77
C THR A 108 13.24 -20.72 19.36
N ASP A 109 13.12 -20.26 20.61
CA ASP A 109 14.12 -19.40 21.27
C ASP A 109 14.44 -18.12 20.46
N LEU A 110 13.41 -17.53 19.83
CA LEU A 110 13.56 -16.33 19.01
C LEU A 110 13.54 -15.06 19.87
N HIS A 111 14.74 -14.51 20.06
CA HIS A 111 14.96 -13.20 20.70
C HIS A 111 15.17 -12.11 19.65
N LEU A 112 14.39 -11.03 19.74
CA LEU A 112 14.52 -9.88 18.83
C LEU A 112 15.37 -8.79 19.50
N PRO A 113 16.44 -8.28 18.86
CA PRO A 113 17.28 -7.22 19.43
C PRO A 113 16.64 -5.83 19.34
N TYR A 114 15.37 -5.74 18.94
CA TYR A 114 14.62 -4.51 18.80
C TYR A 114 13.19 -4.69 19.34
N ALA A 115 12.58 -3.59 19.78
CA ALA A 115 11.23 -3.62 20.34
C ALA A 115 10.16 -3.89 19.26
N LEU A 116 9.18 -4.73 19.60
CA LEU A 116 7.91 -4.85 18.88
C LEU A 116 6.82 -4.08 19.63
N THR A 117 6.19 -3.13 18.95
CA THR A 117 5.00 -2.44 19.47
C THR A 117 3.76 -3.05 18.84
N PHE A 118 3.09 -3.94 19.57
CA PHE A 118 1.84 -4.54 19.12
C PHE A 118 0.68 -3.54 19.20
N THR A 119 -0.17 -3.52 18.19
CA THR A 119 -1.43 -2.79 18.17
C THR A 119 -2.52 -3.73 17.67
N ASP A 120 -3.54 -3.95 18.49
CA ASP A 120 -4.73 -4.67 18.06
C ASP A 120 -5.40 -3.91 16.91
N ILE A 121 -5.65 -4.61 15.81
CA ILE A 121 -6.34 -4.06 14.65
C ILE A 121 -7.73 -3.50 14.97
N VAL A 122 -8.41 -4.04 15.99
CA VAL A 122 -9.70 -3.52 16.48
C VAL A 122 -9.53 -2.14 17.10
N THR A 123 -8.45 -1.92 17.87
CA THR A 123 -8.12 -0.60 18.42
C THR A 123 -7.84 0.40 17.30
N LEU A 124 -7.16 -0.01 16.23
CA LEU A 124 -6.86 0.87 15.09
C LEU A 124 -8.12 1.35 14.34
N ARG A 125 -9.22 0.61 14.40
CA ARG A 125 -10.52 1.01 13.86
C ARG A 125 -11.09 2.22 14.61
N GLU A 126 -10.90 2.24 15.92
CA GLU A 126 -11.44 3.28 16.81
C GLU A 126 -10.48 4.45 16.96
N GLN A 127 -9.18 4.17 16.95
CA GLN A 127 -8.09 5.12 17.13
C GLN A 127 -7.07 4.96 16.00
N PRO A 128 -7.29 5.66 14.86
CA PRO A 128 -6.33 5.68 13.75
C PRO A 128 -4.93 6.10 14.22
N LEU A 129 -3.92 5.43 13.68
CA LEU A 129 -2.53 5.76 13.99
C LEU A 129 -2.13 6.99 13.18
N HIS A 130 -1.80 8.07 13.88
CA HIS A 130 -1.28 9.29 13.30
C HIS A 130 0.24 9.28 13.40
N LEU A 131 0.91 9.11 12.28
CA LEU A 131 2.36 9.15 12.20
C LEU A 131 2.75 10.54 11.67
N ALA A 132 3.33 11.32 12.58
CA ALA A 132 4.07 12.50 12.19
C ALA A 132 5.18 12.06 11.25
N ALA A 133 5.34 12.83 10.20
CA ALA A 133 6.35 12.54 9.22
C ALA A 133 6.99 13.87 8.85
N SER A 134 8.27 13.86 8.53
CA SER A 134 9.06 15.08 8.57
C SER A 134 8.70 16.04 7.42
N GLY A 135 9.05 17.30 7.59
CA GLY A 135 8.51 18.36 6.73
C GLY A 135 6.99 18.49 6.92
N PRO A 136 6.24 18.83 5.86
CA PRO A 136 4.86 19.27 6.03
C PRO A 136 3.81 18.19 5.70
N THR A 137 4.19 16.92 5.66
CA THR A 137 3.27 15.82 5.33
C THR A 137 3.03 14.93 6.55
N SER A 138 1.82 14.38 6.70
CA SER A 138 1.47 13.44 7.75
C SER A 138 0.77 12.21 7.17
N LEU A 139 0.90 11.07 7.86
CA LEU A 139 0.20 9.84 7.52
C LEU A 139 -0.82 9.52 8.62
N ARG A 140 -2.04 9.21 8.20
CA ARG A 140 -3.08 8.60 9.03
C ARG A 140 -3.34 7.20 8.51
N LEU A 141 -3.13 6.20 9.35
CA LEU A 141 -3.41 4.79 9.07
C LEU A 141 -4.63 4.35 9.87
N SER A 142 -5.63 3.75 9.20
CA SER A 142 -6.85 3.25 9.85
C SER A 142 -7.24 1.86 9.33
N ALA A 143 -7.91 1.07 10.15
CA ALA A 143 -8.43 -0.24 9.79
C ALA A 143 -9.95 -0.21 9.56
N HIS A 144 -10.43 -0.95 8.58
CA HIS A 144 -11.84 -1.01 8.17
C HIS A 144 -12.29 -2.46 8.03
N PRO A 145 -13.37 -2.88 8.69
CA PRO A 145 -13.78 -4.29 8.70
C PRO A 145 -14.24 -4.78 7.31
N GLN A 146 -13.92 -6.02 6.99
CA GLN A 146 -14.30 -6.74 5.77
C GLN A 146 -15.10 -8.00 6.10
N ARG A 147 -15.63 -8.67 5.07
CA ARG A 147 -16.40 -9.92 5.22
C ARG A 147 -15.61 -11.10 4.71
N HIS A 148 -15.10 -11.92 5.61
CA HIS A 148 -14.38 -13.13 5.27
C HIS A 148 -14.66 -14.24 6.30
N ARG A 149 -14.16 -15.48 6.07
CA ARG A 149 -14.39 -16.61 6.98
C ARG A 149 -13.89 -16.34 8.40
N SER A 150 -12.75 -15.67 8.48
CA SER A 150 -12.24 -15.07 9.72
C SER A 150 -12.39 -13.55 9.63
N PRO A 151 -12.52 -12.84 10.77
CA PRO A 151 -12.51 -11.37 10.77
C PRO A 151 -11.32 -10.82 9.98
N SER A 152 -11.61 -10.02 8.96
CA SER A 152 -10.65 -9.42 8.03
C SER A 152 -10.82 -7.92 7.99
N HIS A 153 -9.76 -7.21 7.62
CA HIS A 153 -9.73 -5.76 7.61
C HIS A 153 -8.94 -5.21 6.42
N ALA A 154 -9.40 -4.10 5.88
CA ALA A 154 -8.64 -3.25 4.97
C ALA A 154 -7.88 -2.18 5.74
N PHE A 155 -6.73 -1.77 5.23
CA PHE A 155 -5.97 -0.63 5.74
C PHE A 155 -6.13 0.56 4.81
N ARG A 156 -6.55 1.72 5.36
CA ARG A 156 -6.57 2.99 4.63
C ARG A 156 -5.33 3.80 5.02
N PHE A 157 -4.50 4.08 4.02
CA PHE A 157 -3.36 4.99 4.09
C PHE A 157 -3.78 6.35 3.58
N GLU A 158 -3.85 7.34 4.48
CA GLU A 158 -4.26 8.70 4.16
C GLU A 158 -3.11 9.67 4.43
N LEU A 159 -2.58 10.27 3.36
CA LEU A 159 -1.52 11.26 3.39
C LEU A 159 -2.15 12.65 3.30
N GLN A 160 -1.71 13.54 4.18
CA GLN A 160 -2.01 14.96 4.10
C GLN A 160 -0.72 15.73 3.94
N GLN A 161 -0.59 16.50 2.86
CA GLN A 161 0.57 17.35 2.62
C GLN A 161 0.18 18.82 2.67
N ARG A 162 0.77 19.56 3.60
CA ARG A 162 0.69 21.02 3.65
C ARG A 162 1.80 21.63 2.79
N GLN A 163 1.49 22.64 2.01
CA GLN A 163 2.49 23.38 1.22
C GLN A 163 2.26 24.86 1.40
N ALA A 164 3.26 25.54 1.94
CA ALA A 164 3.31 26.99 1.95
C ALA A 164 3.68 27.48 0.56
N LYS A 165 2.71 28.08 -0.14
CA LYS A 165 2.90 28.65 -1.47
C LYS A 165 2.94 30.16 -1.36
N LEU A 166 4.06 30.73 -1.81
CA LEU A 166 4.25 32.16 -1.90
C LEU A 166 3.46 32.72 -3.09
N ASP A 167 2.72 33.80 -2.88
CA ASP A 167 2.04 34.56 -3.93
C ASP A 167 3.05 35.46 -4.65
N ALA A 168 3.69 34.85 -5.65
CA ALA A 168 4.65 35.54 -6.50
C ALA A 168 4.03 36.73 -7.25
N ALA A 169 2.73 36.66 -7.60
CA ALA A 169 2.06 37.74 -8.33
C ALA A 169 1.87 38.96 -7.42
N ALA A 170 1.40 38.77 -6.18
CA ALA A 170 1.27 39.83 -5.20
C ALA A 170 2.63 40.50 -4.87
N LEU A 171 3.70 39.70 -4.75
CA LEU A 171 5.04 40.22 -4.47
C LEU A 171 5.65 41.00 -5.63
N HIS A 172 5.43 40.55 -6.87
CA HIS A 172 5.81 41.32 -8.04
C HIS A 172 5.01 42.63 -8.15
N ALA A 173 3.72 42.62 -7.81
CA ALA A 173 2.87 43.82 -7.87
C ALA A 173 3.35 44.94 -6.92
N ILE A 174 3.95 44.58 -5.78
CA ILE A 174 4.58 45.55 -4.86
C ILE A 174 6.07 45.82 -5.17
N GLY A 175 6.57 45.29 -6.28
CA GLY A 175 7.95 45.49 -6.73
C GLY A 175 9.01 44.83 -5.85
N LEU A 176 8.70 43.74 -5.13
CA LEU A 176 9.69 42.97 -4.38
C LEU A 176 10.35 41.94 -5.32
N PRO A 177 11.64 42.08 -5.68
CA PRO A 177 12.29 41.15 -6.59
C PRO A 177 12.47 39.76 -5.95
N PRO A 178 12.42 38.66 -6.74
CA PRO A 178 12.74 37.33 -6.26
C PRO A 178 14.12 37.27 -5.62
N GLY A 179 14.23 36.68 -4.43
CA GLY A 179 15.50 36.64 -3.71
C GLY A 179 15.39 36.19 -2.24
N PRO A 180 16.37 36.58 -1.40
CA PRO A 180 16.38 36.23 0.03
C PRO A 180 15.11 36.67 0.78
N ALA A 181 14.55 37.83 0.43
CA ALA A 181 13.31 38.33 1.04
C ALA A 181 12.11 37.41 0.79
N TRP A 182 12.01 36.81 -0.40
CA TRP A 182 10.95 35.84 -0.71
C TRP A 182 11.12 34.57 0.13
N ARG A 183 12.35 34.08 0.31
CA ARG A 183 12.62 32.92 1.19
C ARG A 183 12.30 33.21 2.65
N ALA A 184 12.62 34.41 3.13
CA ALA A 184 12.28 34.85 4.48
C ALA A 184 10.75 34.93 4.68
N LEU A 185 10.01 35.50 3.73
CA LEU A 185 8.55 35.46 3.75
C LEU A 185 8.03 34.02 3.72
N GLN A 186 8.57 33.15 2.85
CA GLN A 186 8.17 31.75 2.77
C GLN A 186 8.46 30.94 4.05
N SER A 187 9.46 31.32 4.84
CA SER A 187 9.80 30.69 6.12
C SER A 187 9.03 31.27 7.31
N GLY A 188 8.06 32.15 7.09
CA GLY A 188 7.24 32.75 8.15
C GLY A 188 7.77 34.07 8.69
N GLN A 189 8.88 34.59 8.17
CA GLN A 189 9.50 35.83 8.66
C GLN A 189 8.86 37.06 8.02
N SER A 190 8.92 38.19 8.72
CA SER A 190 8.58 39.50 8.13
C SER A 190 9.83 40.13 7.52
N VAL A 191 9.67 40.86 6.43
CA VAL A 191 10.78 41.55 5.74
C VAL A 191 10.46 43.03 5.55
N MET A 192 11.48 43.88 5.58
CA MET A 192 11.32 45.30 5.26
C MET A 192 11.53 45.53 3.77
N HIS A 193 10.59 46.21 3.11
CA HIS A 193 10.70 46.62 1.72
C HIS A 193 10.20 48.05 1.56
N GLN A 194 11.05 48.93 1.01
CA GLN A 194 10.72 50.35 0.80
C GLN A 194 10.19 51.07 2.06
N GLY A 195 10.74 50.75 3.24
CA GLY A 195 10.33 51.34 4.51
C GLY A 195 9.00 50.79 5.09
N ARG A 196 8.40 49.78 4.44
CA ARG A 196 7.19 49.09 4.95
C ARG A 196 7.52 47.67 5.40
N PRO A 197 6.99 47.21 6.55
CA PRO A 197 7.05 45.80 6.91
C PRO A 197 6.09 44.99 6.04
N LEU A 198 6.58 43.88 5.49
CA LEU A 198 5.79 42.87 4.80
C LEU A 198 5.71 41.63 5.69
N HIS A 199 4.51 41.15 5.98
CA HIS A 199 4.32 39.97 6.81
C HIS A 199 4.11 38.73 5.95
N SER A 200 4.71 37.60 6.36
CA SER A 200 4.60 36.32 5.64
C SER A 200 3.15 35.92 5.33
N HIS A 201 2.24 36.09 6.30
CA HIS A 201 0.85 35.66 6.16
C HIS A 201 0.07 36.42 5.06
N ASP A 202 0.52 37.61 4.67
CA ASP A 202 -0.08 38.39 3.58
C ASP A 202 0.27 37.82 2.20
N PHE A 203 1.39 37.09 2.10
CA PHE A 203 1.97 36.65 0.83
C PHE A 203 2.19 35.14 0.75
N VAL A 204 1.84 34.38 1.78
CA VAL A 204 2.05 32.92 1.84
C VAL A 204 0.74 32.24 2.20
N HIS A 205 0.23 31.45 1.26
CA HIS A 205 -0.98 30.69 1.42
C HIS A 205 -0.68 29.20 1.60
N THR A 206 -1.20 28.62 2.67
CA THR A 206 -1.04 27.18 2.93
C THR A 206 -2.09 26.41 2.15
N HIS A 207 -1.63 25.56 1.24
CA HIS A 207 -2.47 24.62 0.50
C HIS A 207 -2.33 23.23 1.13
N THR A 208 -3.45 22.55 1.35
CA THR A 208 -3.43 21.17 1.85
C THR A 208 -3.88 20.23 0.75
N ARG A 209 -3.03 19.26 0.41
CA ARG A 209 -3.32 18.18 -0.54
C ARG A 209 -3.54 16.88 0.21
N HIS A 210 -4.45 16.06 -0.32
CA HIS A 210 -4.81 14.78 0.27
C HIS A 210 -4.59 13.66 -0.74
N LEU A 211 -4.13 12.50 -0.26
CA LEU A 211 -4.01 11.27 -1.04
C LEU A 211 -4.40 10.12 -0.13
N ALA A 212 -5.34 9.29 -0.56
CA ALA A 212 -5.80 8.13 0.17
C ALA A 212 -5.85 6.88 -0.71
N ALA A 213 -5.29 5.79 -0.19
CA ALA A 213 -5.39 4.45 -0.78
C ALA A 213 -5.96 3.47 0.24
N VAL A 214 -6.90 2.63 -0.21
CA VAL A 214 -7.48 1.54 0.59
C VAL A 214 -6.89 0.23 0.10
N LEU A 215 -6.26 -0.50 1.01
CA LEU A 215 -5.60 -1.78 0.74
C LEU A 215 -6.40 -2.87 1.45
N GLY A 216 -7.20 -3.61 0.71
CA GLY A 216 -8.05 -4.67 1.25
C GLY A 216 -7.29 -5.96 1.52
N GLY A 217 -7.67 -6.66 2.58
CA GLY A 217 -7.45 -8.10 2.68
C GLY A 217 -8.58 -8.87 2.00
N ASP A 218 -8.70 -10.15 2.36
CA ASP A 218 -9.72 -11.05 1.82
C ASP A 218 -11.13 -10.58 2.18
N ASN A 219 -12.02 -10.62 1.19
CA ASN A 219 -13.34 -10.02 1.28
C ASN A 219 -14.32 -10.62 0.27
N ALA A 220 -15.46 -11.09 0.78
CA ALA A 220 -16.61 -11.55 0.01
C ALA A 220 -17.58 -10.43 -0.40
N GLN A 221 -17.55 -9.28 0.27
CA GLN A 221 -18.53 -8.21 0.10
C GLN A 221 -17.83 -6.86 -0.07
N PRO A 222 -17.47 -6.45 -1.30
CA PRO A 222 -16.81 -5.17 -1.55
C PRO A 222 -17.53 -3.95 -0.95
N ASP A 223 -18.87 -3.94 -0.94
CA ASP A 223 -19.69 -2.81 -0.45
C ASP A 223 -19.43 -2.38 1.00
N VAL A 224 -18.93 -3.26 1.86
CA VAL A 224 -18.58 -2.90 3.24
C VAL A 224 -17.44 -1.88 3.32
N LEU A 225 -16.66 -1.74 2.23
CA LEU A 225 -15.59 -0.76 2.11
C LEU A 225 -16.07 0.63 1.65
N ARG A 226 -17.38 0.84 1.43
CA ARG A 226 -17.91 2.12 0.90
C ARG A 226 -17.46 3.34 1.70
N SER A 227 -17.55 3.26 3.03
CA SER A 227 -17.08 4.34 3.92
C SER A 227 -15.56 4.50 3.83
N ALA A 228 -14.81 3.39 3.84
CA ALA A 228 -13.35 3.41 3.72
C ALA A 228 -12.86 4.02 2.41
N CYS A 229 -13.63 3.87 1.32
CA CYS A 229 -13.28 4.35 -0.02
C CYS A 229 -13.71 5.79 -0.28
N GLN A 230 -14.44 6.44 0.63
CA GLN A 230 -14.86 7.83 0.43
C GLN A 230 -13.64 8.76 0.27
N GLY A 231 -13.58 9.46 -0.87
CA GLY A 231 -12.47 10.34 -1.22
C GLY A 231 -11.12 9.63 -1.44
N ALA A 232 -11.09 8.30 -1.55
CA ALA A 232 -9.88 7.57 -1.89
C ALA A 232 -9.61 7.66 -3.40
N GLN A 233 -8.32 7.69 -3.77
CA GLN A 233 -7.89 7.68 -5.17
C GLN A 233 -7.51 6.28 -5.65
N LEU A 234 -7.40 5.30 -4.75
CA LEU A 234 -7.03 3.94 -5.10
C LEU A 234 -7.68 2.92 -4.17
N LEU A 235 -8.20 1.85 -4.75
CA LEU A 235 -8.52 0.61 -4.07
C LEU A 235 -7.62 -0.52 -4.58
N VAL A 236 -6.96 -1.21 -3.67
CA VAL A 236 -6.38 -2.54 -3.91
C VAL A 236 -7.34 -3.56 -3.32
N HIS A 237 -7.87 -4.47 -4.15
CA HIS A 237 -8.88 -5.44 -3.73
C HIS A 237 -8.53 -6.85 -4.22
N GLU A 238 -8.92 -7.87 -3.46
CA GLU A 238 -8.83 -9.25 -3.93
C GLU A 238 -9.77 -9.52 -5.12
N ALA A 239 -9.34 -10.37 -6.03
CA ALA A 239 -10.16 -10.90 -7.10
C ALA A 239 -9.83 -12.38 -7.29
N THR A 240 -10.09 -13.16 -6.24
CA THR A 240 -9.72 -14.58 -6.19
C THR A 240 -10.31 -15.34 -7.38
N TYR A 241 -11.50 -14.96 -7.84
CA TYR A 241 -12.23 -15.68 -8.88
C TYR A 241 -12.66 -14.79 -10.05
N SER A 242 -12.93 -15.43 -11.19
CA SER A 242 -13.89 -14.89 -12.17
C SER A 242 -15.31 -15.02 -11.64
N GLN A 243 -16.26 -14.26 -12.19
CA GLN A 243 -17.66 -14.33 -11.77
C GLN A 243 -18.24 -15.74 -11.94
N ALA A 244 -17.95 -16.39 -13.07
CA ALA A 244 -18.39 -17.75 -13.35
C ALA A 244 -17.75 -18.78 -12.40
N ALA A 245 -16.47 -18.63 -12.08
CA ALA A 245 -15.79 -19.51 -11.13
C ALA A 245 -16.34 -19.36 -9.72
N LEU A 246 -16.64 -18.14 -9.28
CA LEU A 246 -17.25 -17.88 -7.97
C LEU A 246 -18.65 -18.51 -7.87
N GLN A 247 -19.49 -18.35 -8.90
CA GLN A 247 -20.81 -18.98 -8.96
C GLN A 247 -20.73 -20.50 -8.85
N LYS A 248 -19.74 -21.12 -9.49
CA LYS A 248 -19.50 -22.57 -9.40
C LYS A 248 -18.98 -22.99 -8.02
N ALA A 249 -18.11 -22.19 -7.40
CA ALA A 249 -17.54 -22.48 -6.08
C ALA A 249 -18.55 -22.31 -4.93
N GLY A 250 -19.58 -21.49 -5.13
CA GLY A 250 -20.59 -21.19 -4.13
C GLY A 250 -20.12 -20.16 -3.10
N PRO A 251 -20.90 -19.91 -2.03
CA PRO A 251 -20.63 -18.83 -1.07
C PRO A 251 -19.53 -19.16 -0.05
N ASN A 252 -19.22 -20.44 0.15
CA ASN A 252 -18.34 -20.92 1.23
C ASN A 252 -16.89 -20.37 1.20
N PRO A 253 -16.25 -20.14 0.03
CA PRO A 253 -14.91 -19.56 0.01
C PRO A 253 -14.84 -18.16 0.62
N MET A 254 -15.94 -17.39 0.62
CA MET A 254 -16.02 -16.01 1.12
C MET A 254 -14.97 -15.07 0.51
N HIS A 255 -14.85 -15.08 -0.81
CA HIS A 255 -13.97 -14.22 -1.61
C HIS A 255 -14.76 -13.46 -2.69
N SER A 256 -14.10 -12.50 -3.35
CA SER A 256 -14.70 -11.70 -4.42
C SER A 256 -14.35 -12.18 -5.82
N SER A 257 -15.23 -11.86 -6.76
CA SER A 257 -14.92 -11.94 -8.19
C SER A 257 -14.31 -10.63 -8.69
N ALA A 258 -13.59 -10.70 -9.82
CA ALA A 258 -13.12 -9.50 -10.52
C ALA A 258 -14.27 -8.56 -10.91
N HIS A 259 -15.39 -9.13 -11.40
CA HIS A 259 -16.61 -8.36 -11.68
C HIS A 259 -17.16 -7.63 -10.44
N ALA A 260 -17.27 -8.30 -9.28
CA ALA A 260 -17.81 -7.70 -8.07
C ALA A 260 -16.93 -6.54 -7.56
N ALA A 261 -15.61 -6.74 -7.55
CA ALA A 261 -14.66 -5.70 -7.16
C ALA A 261 -14.74 -4.48 -8.11
N ALA A 262 -14.83 -4.72 -9.42
CA ALA A 262 -14.96 -3.67 -10.43
C ALA A 262 -16.29 -2.91 -10.32
N SER A 263 -17.41 -3.60 -10.19
CA SER A 263 -18.74 -3.01 -9.98
C SER A 263 -18.78 -2.12 -8.73
N PHE A 264 -18.15 -2.59 -7.63
CA PHE A 264 -18.03 -1.77 -6.43
C PHE A 264 -17.18 -0.52 -6.69
N ALA A 265 -16.01 -0.65 -7.30
CA ALA A 265 -15.14 0.47 -7.62
C ALA A 265 -15.83 1.55 -8.47
N GLN A 266 -16.61 1.11 -9.46
CA GLN A 266 -17.46 1.98 -10.27
C GLN A 266 -18.49 2.71 -9.41
N SER A 267 -19.24 1.98 -8.58
CA SER A 267 -20.29 2.55 -7.72
C SER A 267 -19.75 3.47 -6.62
N ALA A 268 -18.47 3.33 -6.25
CA ALA A 268 -17.79 4.15 -5.27
C ALA A 268 -17.06 5.35 -5.89
N ASN A 269 -17.14 5.52 -7.22
CA ASN A 269 -16.44 6.56 -7.98
C ASN A 269 -14.92 6.57 -7.75
N LEU A 270 -14.32 5.38 -7.61
CA LEU A 270 -12.88 5.25 -7.44
C LEU A 270 -12.18 5.48 -8.79
N PRO A 271 -11.13 6.33 -8.87
CA PRO A 271 -10.44 6.58 -10.14
C PRO A 271 -9.47 5.46 -10.51
N ASN A 272 -8.95 4.70 -9.52
CA ASN A 272 -8.03 3.61 -9.75
C ASN A 272 -8.39 2.34 -8.96
N LEU A 273 -8.24 1.19 -9.61
CA LEU A 273 -8.45 -0.15 -9.05
C LEU A 273 -7.24 -1.04 -9.38
N ILE A 274 -6.65 -1.68 -8.37
CA ILE A 274 -5.67 -2.76 -8.58
C ILE A 274 -6.23 -4.05 -7.97
N LEU A 275 -6.29 -5.10 -8.77
CA LEU A 275 -6.72 -6.42 -8.32
C LEU A 275 -5.51 -7.30 -7.99
N THR A 276 -5.63 -8.10 -6.94
CA THR A 276 -4.60 -9.04 -6.47
C THR A 276 -5.26 -10.31 -5.91
N HIS A 277 -4.47 -11.16 -5.26
CA HIS A 277 -4.93 -12.35 -4.54
C HIS A 277 -5.71 -13.30 -5.47
N PHE A 278 -5.07 -13.69 -6.57
CA PHE A 278 -5.70 -14.51 -7.60
C PHE A 278 -5.66 -16.00 -7.22
N SER A 279 -6.72 -16.75 -7.52
CA SER A 279 -6.70 -18.20 -7.35
C SER A 279 -5.47 -18.81 -8.06
N PRO A 280 -4.80 -19.80 -7.44
CA PRO A 280 -3.71 -20.55 -8.06
C PRO A 280 -4.09 -21.28 -9.34
N ARG A 281 -5.39 -21.37 -9.64
CA ARG A 281 -5.89 -21.92 -10.91
C ARG A 281 -5.78 -20.89 -12.03
N HIS A 282 -5.82 -19.60 -11.73
CA HIS A 282 -5.90 -18.47 -12.66
C HIS A 282 -4.53 -17.90 -13.08
N HIS A 283 -3.59 -18.76 -13.46
CA HIS A 283 -2.27 -18.33 -13.93
C HIS A 283 -2.15 -18.22 -15.43
N SER A 284 -3.06 -18.85 -16.20
CA SER A 284 -2.97 -18.79 -17.65
C SER A 284 -3.24 -17.37 -18.15
N GLN A 285 -2.61 -17.00 -19.27
CA GLN A 285 -2.91 -15.74 -19.94
C GLN A 285 -4.38 -15.65 -20.38
N ALA A 286 -5.04 -16.78 -20.64
CA ALA A 286 -6.45 -16.81 -20.97
C ALA A 286 -7.32 -16.39 -19.78
N GLU A 287 -7.04 -16.88 -18.58
CA GLU A 287 -7.80 -16.53 -17.38
C GLU A 287 -7.55 -15.09 -16.94
N GLN A 288 -6.30 -14.60 -17.01
CA GLN A 288 -6.03 -13.19 -16.72
C GLN A 288 -6.75 -12.25 -17.70
N ARG A 289 -6.85 -12.63 -18.98
CA ARG A 289 -7.67 -11.90 -19.96
C ARG A 289 -9.15 -11.91 -19.59
N LEU A 290 -9.67 -13.05 -19.14
CA LEU A 290 -11.06 -13.16 -18.68
C LEU A 290 -11.34 -12.23 -17.50
N LEU A 291 -10.48 -12.24 -16.46
CA LEU A 291 -10.62 -11.33 -15.32
C LEU A 291 -10.62 -9.87 -15.77
N MET A 292 -9.69 -9.48 -16.64
CA MET A 292 -9.63 -8.11 -17.15
C MET A 292 -10.86 -7.74 -18.02
N GLN A 293 -11.43 -8.69 -18.76
CA GLN A 293 -12.69 -8.47 -19.50
C GLN A 293 -13.85 -8.18 -18.55
N GLU A 294 -13.99 -8.95 -17.47
CA GLU A 294 -15.01 -8.72 -16.44
C GLU A 294 -14.86 -7.34 -15.80
N VAL A 295 -13.63 -6.92 -15.52
CA VAL A 295 -13.35 -5.59 -14.96
C VAL A 295 -13.79 -4.49 -15.92
N ARG A 296 -13.34 -4.54 -17.19
CA ARG A 296 -13.66 -3.51 -18.19
C ARG A 296 -15.15 -3.42 -18.50
N ALA A 297 -15.89 -4.51 -18.35
CA ALA A 297 -17.34 -4.52 -18.52
C ALA A 297 -18.09 -3.78 -17.40
N ALA A 298 -17.50 -3.72 -16.18
CA ALA A 298 -18.16 -3.18 -14.99
C ALA A 298 -17.56 -1.85 -14.49
N TYR A 299 -16.37 -1.48 -14.95
CA TYR A 299 -15.60 -0.34 -14.44
C TYR A 299 -14.93 0.46 -15.56
N GLY A 300 -15.20 1.77 -15.59
CA GLY A 300 -14.67 2.71 -16.57
C GLY A 300 -13.41 3.46 -16.14
N GLY A 301 -12.91 3.23 -14.92
CA GLY A 301 -11.69 3.87 -14.42
C GLY A 301 -10.41 3.09 -14.78
N ASN A 302 -9.30 3.48 -14.17
CA ASN A 302 -7.99 2.89 -14.44
C ASN A 302 -7.82 1.58 -13.65
N ALA A 303 -7.63 0.46 -14.33
CA ALA A 303 -7.60 -0.86 -13.69
C ALA A 303 -6.36 -1.69 -14.05
N PHE A 304 -5.82 -2.41 -13.06
CA PHE A 304 -4.68 -3.31 -13.21
C PHE A 304 -4.91 -4.65 -12.53
N LEU A 305 -4.36 -5.72 -13.12
CA LEU A 305 -4.15 -7.00 -12.43
C LEU A 305 -2.70 -7.03 -11.97
N ALA A 306 -2.48 -7.02 -10.66
CA ALA A 306 -1.14 -7.02 -10.09
C ALA A 306 -0.37 -8.29 -10.47
N GLN A 307 0.94 -8.17 -10.61
CA GLN A 307 1.90 -9.25 -10.66
C GLN A 307 2.93 -9.05 -9.55
N ASP A 308 3.56 -10.14 -9.14
CA ASP A 308 4.70 -10.04 -8.24
C ASP A 308 5.74 -9.09 -8.84
N PHE A 309 6.24 -8.20 -7.99
CA PHE A 309 7.15 -7.10 -8.27
C PHE A 309 6.63 -5.95 -9.13
N ASP A 310 5.33 -5.93 -9.46
CA ASP A 310 4.74 -4.72 -9.98
C ASP A 310 4.91 -3.57 -8.99
N GLN A 311 5.33 -2.43 -9.52
CA GLN A 311 5.44 -1.19 -8.77
C GLN A 311 4.44 -0.18 -9.29
N PHE A 312 3.72 0.47 -8.38
CA PHE A 312 2.78 1.53 -8.72
C PHE A 312 3.10 2.78 -7.92
N THR A 313 2.96 3.95 -8.54
CA THR A 313 3.06 5.25 -7.86
C THR A 313 1.74 5.99 -8.01
N LEU A 314 1.10 6.28 -6.88
CA LEU A 314 -0.08 7.14 -6.78
C LEU A 314 0.38 8.56 -6.41
N ASP A 315 0.03 9.57 -7.19
CA ASP A 315 0.37 10.97 -6.91
C ASP A 315 -0.79 11.73 -6.20
N PHE A 316 -0.52 12.98 -5.77
CA PHE A 316 -1.52 13.81 -5.07
C PHE A 316 -2.62 14.34 -6.00
N ASP A 317 -2.45 14.18 -7.32
CA ASP A 317 -3.42 14.59 -8.34
C ASP A 317 -4.32 13.41 -8.75
N GLY A 318 -4.11 12.23 -8.14
CA GLY A 318 -4.89 11.00 -8.37
C GLY A 318 -4.37 10.15 -9.53
N GLY A 319 -3.26 10.52 -10.16
CA GLY A 319 -2.59 9.75 -11.19
C GLY A 319 -1.94 8.49 -10.63
N LEU A 320 -2.19 7.35 -11.28
CA LEU A 320 -1.59 6.06 -10.93
C LEU A 320 -0.70 5.57 -12.08
N HIS A 321 0.60 5.44 -11.79
CA HIS A 321 1.61 5.08 -12.78
C HIS A 321 2.21 3.71 -12.44
N ARG A 322 2.15 2.76 -13.37
CA ARG A 322 2.81 1.45 -13.23
C ARG A 322 4.27 1.56 -13.69
N HIS A 323 5.17 1.00 -12.91
CA HIS A 323 6.59 0.89 -13.22
C HIS A 323 6.96 -0.59 -13.31
N THR A 324 7.74 -0.94 -14.32
CA THR A 324 8.32 -2.28 -14.44
C THR A 324 9.70 -2.21 -13.80
N LEU A 325 10.04 -3.16 -12.92
CA LEU A 325 11.43 -3.30 -12.48
C LEU A 325 12.31 -3.57 -13.72
N PRO A 326 13.52 -3.01 -13.79
CA PRO A 326 14.49 -3.44 -14.79
C PRO A 326 14.63 -4.96 -14.71
N ALA A 327 14.63 -5.65 -15.85
CA ALA A 327 14.95 -7.07 -15.89
C ALA A 327 16.27 -7.29 -15.15
N GLN A 328 16.34 -8.31 -14.30
CA GLN A 328 17.57 -8.61 -13.59
C GLN A 328 18.70 -8.84 -14.61
N PRO A 329 19.90 -8.29 -14.39
CA PRO A 329 21.05 -8.64 -15.21
C PRO A 329 21.30 -10.15 -15.05
N GLY A 330 20.92 -10.93 -16.07
CA GLY A 330 21.12 -12.39 -16.09
C GLY A 330 20.00 -13.23 -16.70
N THR A 331 18.77 -12.72 -16.86
CA THR A 331 17.73 -13.45 -17.59
C THR A 331 17.74 -13.06 -19.06
N GLN A 332 18.61 -13.72 -19.84
CA GLN A 332 18.44 -13.72 -21.30
C GLN A 332 17.08 -14.38 -21.64
N PRO A 333 16.31 -13.82 -22.59
CA PRO A 333 15.17 -14.55 -23.14
C PRO A 333 15.72 -15.80 -23.82
N THR A 334 15.23 -16.97 -23.41
CA THR A 334 15.50 -18.23 -24.13
C THR A 334 15.04 -18.06 -25.56
N SER A 335 16.01 -17.98 -26.48
CA SER A 335 15.75 -17.95 -27.91
C SER A 335 14.96 -19.21 -28.27
N ALA A 336 13.84 -19.01 -28.95
CA ALA A 336 12.99 -20.07 -29.48
C ALA A 336 13.81 -21.13 -30.21
N CYS A 337 13.48 -22.39 -29.89
CA CYS A 337 13.95 -23.59 -30.56
C CYS A 337 13.70 -23.46 -32.06
N ALA A 338 14.76 -23.42 -32.87
CA ALA A 338 14.67 -23.57 -34.31
C ALA A 338 14.24 -25.01 -34.64
N GLN A 339 13.14 -25.15 -35.38
CA GLN A 339 12.72 -26.44 -35.94
C GLN A 339 13.73 -26.90 -37.00
N PRO A 340 14.08 -28.20 -37.08
CA PRO A 340 14.87 -28.73 -38.18
C PRO A 340 14.00 -28.92 -39.42
N ARG A 341 14.61 -28.72 -40.58
CA ARG A 341 14.05 -28.99 -41.92
C ARG A 341 13.93 -30.48 -42.21
#